data_AF-A0A2R6I2D8-F1
#
_entry.id   AF-A0A2R6I2D8-F1
#
_cell.length_a   1.000
_cell.length_b   1.000
_cell.length_c   1.000
_cell.angle_alpha   90.00
_cell.angle_beta   90.00
_cell.angle_gamma   90.00
#
_symmetry.space_group_name_H-M   'P 1'
#
loop_
_entity.id
_entity.type
_entity.pdbx_description
1 polymer ?
#
loop_
_entity_poly.entity_id
_entity_poly.type
_entity_poly.pdbx_seq_one_letter_code
_entity_poly.pdbx_strand_id
1 'polypeptide(L)'
;HAGEDHEAAEPAEAAGPVGDETEPSDLAEDASEDPVDTVSGIGPAYASKLGDAGVETVAELAAADPAALAEETDISEKRLTRLVERARKQLD
;
A
#
# COMPACT_ATOMS: atom_id res chain seq x y z
N HIS A 1 0.87 32.33 60.72
CA HIS A 1 0.34 30.96 60.71
C HIS A 1 -0.09 30.68 59.29
N ALA A 2 0.69 29.87 58.56
CA ALA A 2 0.67 28.40 58.61
C ALA A 2 -0.45 27.88 57.70
N GLY A 3 -0.31 26.89 56.86
CA GLY A 3 0.78 25.99 56.48
C GLY A 3 0.43 25.48 55.06
N GLU A 4 1.35 24.86 54.30
CA GLU A 4 1.49 23.38 54.23
C GLU A 4 0.20 22.71 53.74
N ASP A 5 0.14 21.82 52.75
CA ASP A 5 1.01 21.25 51.73
C ASP A 5 0.07 20.37 50.89
N HIS A 6 0.32 20.17 49.59
CA HIS A 6 -0.20 18.99 48.90
C HIS A 6 0.70 18.63 47.73
N GLU A 7 1.62 17.73 48.06
CA GLU A 7 1.79 16.42 47.43
C GLU A 7 1.93 16.35 45.90
N ALA A 8 3.08 15.78 45.53
CA ALA A 8 3.50 15.46 44.19
C ALA A 8 2.74 14.26 43.60
N ALA A 9 2.47 14.32 42.29
CA ALA A 9 2.39 13.13 41.42
C ALA A 9 2.57 13.56 39.96
N GLU A 10 3.76 13.29 39.40
CA GLU A 10 3.96 13.13 37.95
C GLU A 10 3.67 11.65 37.55
N PRO A 11 3.85 11.21 36.29
CA PRO A 11 3.02 11.50 35.12
C PRO A 11 2.63 10.18 34.39
N ALA A 12 1.39 10.04 33.93
CA ALA A 12 0.98 8.95 33.01
C ALA A 12 -0.37 9.37 32.39
N GLU A 13 -0.66 9.26 31.10
CA GLU A 13 -0.24 8.33 30.07
C GLU A 13 -0.22 9.09 28.73
N ALA A 14 0.89 9.03 27.99
CA ALA A 14 0.92 9.53 26.62
C ALA A 14 0.29 8.49 25.70
N ALA A 15 -0.87 8.85 25.16
CA ALA A 15 -1.53 8.14 24.07
C ALA A 15 -0.65 8.11 22.82
N GLY A 16 -0.64 6.97 22.15
CA GLY A 16 -0.10 6.78 20.81
C GLY A 16 0.24 5.31 20.57
N PRO A 17 -0.72 4.48 20.12
CA PRO A 17 -0.35 3.15 19.65
C PRO A 17 0.60 3.33 18.47
N VAL A 18 1.78 2.75 18.67
CA VAL A 18 2.68 2.13 17.69
C VAL A 18 2.21 2.38 16.25
N GLY A 19 2.90 3.29 15.57
CA GLY A 19 2.85 3.33 14.11
C GLY A 19 3.21 1.93 13.64
N ASP A 20 2.25 1.27 13.00
CA ASP A 20 2.47 0.06 12.24
C ASP A 20 3.46 0.44 11.14
N GLU A 21 4.74 0.27 11.46
CA GLU A 21 5.80 0.14 10.49
C GLU A 21 5.47 -1.16 9.77
N THR A 22 4.62 -1.05 8.75
CA THR A 22 4.44 -2.09 7.75
C THR A 22 5.82 -2.30 7.14
N GLU A 23 6.56 -3.24 7.71
CA GLU A 23 7.78 -3.77 7.14
C GLU A 23 7.42 -4.20 5.71
N PRO A 24 8.00 -3.58 4.66
CA PRO A 24 7.81 -4.10 3.32
C PRO A 24 8.27 -5.56 3.38
N SER A 25 7.40 -6.46 2.95
CA SER A 25 7.64 -7.88 2.97
C SER A 25 8.65 -8.21 1.88
N ASP A 26 9.94 -8.03 2.19
CA ASP A 26 11.08 -8.47 1.41
C ASP A 26 11.11 -10.00 1.29
N LEU A 27 10.29 -10.60 0.41
CA LEU A 27 10.40 -12.03 0.05
C LEU A 27 9.96 -12.40 -1.39
N ALA A 28 9.77 -11.46 -2.32
CA ALA A 28 9.53 -11.81 -3.73
C ALA A 28 10.86 -11.87 -4.53
N GLU A 29 11.71 -12.85 -4.21
CA GLU A 29 12.89 -13.16 -5.03
C GLU A 29 12.48 -13.87 -6.33
N ASP A 30 12.64 -13.14 -7.44
CA ASP A 30 12.76 -13.54 -8.84
C ASP A 30 11.48 -14.01 -9.59
N ALA A 31 10.80 -13.05 -10.23
CA ALA A 31 10.56 -13.04 -11.69
C ALA A 31 9.93 -11.70 -12.15
N SER A 32 10.79 -10.72 -12.45
CA SER A 32 10.49 -9.38 -13.00
C SER A 32 9.95 -8.35 -11.98
N GLU A 33 10.89 -7.64 -11.36
CA GLU A 33 10.85 -7.01 -10.02
C GLU A 33 10.28 -5.59 -9.95
N ASP A 34 9.75 -5.02 -11.03
CA ASP A 34 9.20 -3.66 -10.96
C ASP A 34 7.86 -3.67 -10.20
N PRO A 35 7.72 -2.90 -9.11
CA PRO A 35 6.44 -2.83 -8.42
C PRO A 35 5.43 -2.02 -9.23
N VAL A 36 4.13 -2.26 -9.00
CA VAL A 36 3.05 -1.59 -9.75
C VAL A 36 3.08 -0.07 -9.61
N ASP A 37 3.64 0.50 -8.53
CA ASP A 37 3.74 1.95 -8.36
C ASP A 37 4.70 2.62 -9.37
N THR A 38 5.59 1.86 -10.00
CA THR A 38 6.45 2.37 -11.09
C THR A 38 5.65 2.69 -12.36
N VAL A 39 4.50 2.04 -12.55
CA VAL A 39 3.60 2.26 -13.68
C VAL A 39 3.03 3.66 -13.55
N SER A 40 3.42 4.56 -14.45
CA SER A 40 2.96 5.95 -14.35
C SER A 40 1.42 6.03 -14.35
N GLY A 41 0.88 6.76 -13.38
CA GLY A 41 -0.56 6.84 -13.13
C GLY A 41 -1.08 5.87 -12.05
N ILE A 42 -0.25 4.94 -11.60
CA ILE A 42 -0.42 4.21 -10.34
C ILE A 42 0.26 5.03 -9.24
N GLY A 43 -0.50 5.38 -8.21
CA GLY A 43 0.03 5.98 -7.00
C GLY A 43 -0.09 5.00 -5.84
N PRO A 44 0.39 5.36 -4.63
CA PRO A 44 0.40 4.47 -3.46
C PRO A 44 -1.00 3.92 -3.12
N ALA A 45 -2.06 4.72 -3.34
CA ALA A 45 -3.43 4.27 -3.12
C ALA A 45 -3.89 3.18 -4.13
N TYR A 46 -3.43 3.25 -5.37
CA TYR A 46 -3.74 2.22 -6.38
C TYR A 46 -2.87 0.99 -6.17
N ALA A 47 -1.58 1.17 -5.84
CA ALA A 47 -0.67 0.08 -5.53
C ALA A 47 -1.15 -0.74 -4.33
N SER A 48 -1.59 -0.09 -3.25
CA SER A 48 -2.16 -0.80 -2.09
C SER A 48 -3.38 -1.64 -2.48
N LYS A 49 -4.33 -1.06 -3.24
CA LYS A 49 -5.52 -1.80 -3.71
C LYS A 49 -5.18 -2.98 -4.61
N LEU A 50 -4.18 -2.82 -5.48
CA LEU A 50 -3.70 -3.89 -6.36
C LEU A 50 -2.97 -4.97 -5.55
N GLY A 51 -2.19 -4.59 -4.53
CA GLY A 51 -1.55 -5.53 -3.61
C GLY A 51 -2.57 -6.33 -2.78
N ASP A 52 -3.66 -5.71 -2.31
CA ASP A 52 -4.79 -6.42 -1.68
C ASP A 52 -5.43 -7.47 -2.63
N ALA A 53 -5.34 -7.24 -3.94
CA ALA A 53 -5.75 -8.17 -5.01
C ALA A 53 -4.65 -9.17 -5.43
N GLY A 54 -3.50 -9.17 -4.75
CA GLY A 54 -2.36 -10.02 -5.09
C GLY A 54 -1.62 -9.60 -6.36
N VAL A 55 -1.68 -8.32 -6.74
CA VAL A 55 -0.99 -7.73 -7.88
C VAL A 55 -0.03 -6.66 -7.38
N GLU A 56 1.21 -7.06 -7.10
CA GLU A 56 2.23 -6.19 -6.51
C GLU A 56 3.26 -5.73 -7.55
N THR A 57 3.40 -6.48 -8.65
CA THR A 57 4.39 -6.22 -9.69
C THR A 57 3.79 -5.84 -11.05
N VAL A 58 4.59 -5.17 -11.89
CA VAL A 58 4.26 -4.82 -13.28
C VAL A 58 3.96 -6.06 -14.10
N ALA A 59 4.68 -7.17 -13.86
CA ALA A 59 4.46 -8.44 -14.53
C ALA A 59 3.08 -9.04 -14.19
N GLU A 60 2.71 -9.05 -12.91
CA GLU A 60 1.40 -9.51 -12.46
C GLU A 60 0.29 -8.63 -13.04
N LEU A 61 0.46 -7.31 -13.01
CA LEU A 61 -0.52 -6.39 -13.58
C LEU A 61 -0.69 -6.57 -15.09
N ALA A 62 0.39 -6.84 -15.82
CA ALA A 62 0.33 -7.08 -17.26
C ALA A 62 -0.37 -8.40 -17.62
N ALA A 63 -0.24 -9.41 -16.76
CA ALA A 63 -0.86 -10.73 -16.89
C ALA A 63 -2.31 -10.77 -16.36
N ALA A 64 -2.66 -9.88 -15.44
CA ALA A 64 -3.97 -9.79 -14.83
C ALA A 64 -5.07 -9.31 -15.79
N ASP A 65 -6.31 -9.67 -15.47
CA ASP A 65 -7.48 -9.24 -16.20
C ASP A 65 -8.09 -7.97 -15.56
N PRO A 66 -8.26 -6.87 -16.32
CA PRO A 66 -8.77 -5.62 -15.77
C PRO A 66 -10.24 -5.67 -15.36
N ALA A 67 -11.05 -6.60 -15.88
CA ALA A 67 -12.42 -6.78 -15.44
C ALA A 67 -12.44 -7.53 -14.09
N ALA A 68 -11.63 -8.58 -13.95
CA ALA A 68 -11.48 -9.28 -12.67
C ALA A 68 -10.94 -8.36 -11.56
N LEU A 69 -9.88 -7.59 -11.86
CA LEU A 69 -9.32 -6.63 -10.90
C LEU A 69 -10.32 -5.52 -10.54
N ALA A 70 -11.23 -5.15 -11.44
CA ALA A 70 -12.21 -4.10 -11.16
C ALA A 70 -13.19 -4.53 -10.06
N GLU A 71 -13.55 -5.81 -10.02
CA GLU A 71 -14.42 -6.38 -8.99
C GLU A 71 -13.72 -6.48 -7.63
N GLU A 72 -12.40 -6.71 -7.62
CA GLU A 72 -11.62 -6.90 -6.39
C GLU A 72 -11.09 -5.59 -5.78
N THR A 73 -10.62 -4.66 -6.62
CA THR A 73 -9.90 -3.46 -6.18
C THR A 73 -10.78 -2.20 -6.05
N ASP A 74 -12.05 -2.30 -6.43
CA ASP A 74 -12.98 -1.17 -6.56
C ASP A 74 -12.44 -0.09 -7.52
N ILE A 75 -11.58 -0.47 -8.47
CA ILE A 75 -11.07 0.41 -9.52
C ILE A 75 -11.90 0.17 -10.78
N SER A 76 -12.28 1.24 -11.49
CA SER A 76 -13.02 1.08 -12.74
C SER A 76 -12.21 0.26 -13.77
N GLU A 77 -12.85 -0.71 -14.42
CA GLU A 77 -12.27 -1.54 -15.49
C GLU A 77 -11.50 -0.69 -16.51
N LYS A 78 -12.12 0.37 -17.04
CA LYS A 78 -11.48 1.29 -18.00
C LYS A 78 -10.14 1.87 -17.52
N ARG A 79 -9.98 2.05 -16.21
CA ARG A 79 -8.75 2.55 -15.60
C ARG A 79 -7.72 1.44 -15.51
N LEU A 80 -8.12 0.27 -15.03
CA LEU A 80 -7.29 -0.93 -15.03
C LEU A 80 -6.83 -1.32 -16.43
N THR A 81 -7.69 -1.28 -17.46
CA THR A 81 -7.30 -1.55 -18.84
C THR A 81 -6.09 -0.71 -19.26
N ARG A 82 -6.11 0.59 -18.97
CA ARG A 82 -4.97 1.47 -19.29
C ARG A 82 -3.72 1.15 -18.47
N LEU A 83 -3.89 0.73 -17.23
CA LEU A 83 -2.78 0.34 -16.36
C LEU A 83 -2.13 -0.96 -16.86
N VAL A 84 -2.93 -1.96 -17.21
CA VAL A 84 -2.51 -3.23 -17.82
C VAL A 84 -1.82 -2.99 -19.16
N GLU A 85 -2.39 -2.15 -20.04
CA GLU A 85 -1.75 -1.78 -21.32
C GLU A 85 -0.38 -1.12 -21.11
N ARG A 86 -0.28 -0.27 -20.09
CA ARG A 86 0.98 0.40 -19.75
C ARG A 86 2.01 -0.56 -19.18
N ALA A 87 1.59 -1.46 -18.29
CA ALA A 87 2.42 -2.50 -17.72
C ALA A 87 2.98 -3.41 -18.83
N ARG A 88 2.14 -3.85 -19.78
CA ARG A 88 2.58 -4.62 -20.96
C ARG A 88 3.63 -3.88 -21.78
N LYS A 89 3.41 -2.58 -22.02
CA LYS A 89 4.38 -1.74 -22.75
C LYS A 89 5.71 -1.55 -22.00
N GLN A 90 5.72 -1.71 -20.68
CA GLN A 90 6.92 -1.61 -19.86
C GLN A 90 7.74 -2.92 -19.85
N LEU A 91 7.12 -4.05 -20.24
CA LEU A 91 7.76 -5.37 -20.36
C LEU A 91 8.25 -5.70 -21.78
N ASP A 92 7.93 -4.84 -22.77
CA ASP A 92 8.33 -4.96 -24.19
C ASP A 92 9.65 -4.22 -24.45
#